data_AF-A0A9N9VZE4-F1
#
_entry.id   AF-A0A9N9VZE4-F1
#
_cell.length_a   1.000
_cell.length_b   1.000
_cell.length_c   1.000
_cell.angle_alpha   90.00
_cell.angle_beta   90.00
_cell.angle_gamma   90.00
#
_symmetry.space_group_name_H-M   'P 1'
#
loop_
_entity.id
_entity.type
_entity.pdbx_description
1 polymer ?
#
loop_
_entity_poly.entity_id
_entity_poly.type
_entity_poly.pdbx_seq_one_letter_code
_entity_poly.pdbx_strand_id
1 'polypeptide(L)'
;MPFLARNDLYKIEKPYGADFPVDGIRGASITNHIFDTVPINFHDARQLSVPLTLDDNGCCLIKAKTSLAAEDATNEMSEAMSRFTKEVMDIVKRNFPQYVELKFADFQVRKRSVAFPDGHGQRVEFAQPAAVPHTDFSVVGALRRMAEILPGEEDQYVHREFDLIK
;
A
#
# COMPACT_ATOMS: atom_id res chain seq x y z
N MET A 1 0.68 -6.65 18.02
CA MET A 1 1.14 -6.38 16.63
C MET A 1 2.57 -5.86 16.70
N PRO A 2 3.48 -6.29 15.82
CA PRO A 2 4.86 -5.84 15.82
C PRO A 2 4.96 -4.41 15.26
N PHE A 3 5.60 -3.52 16.01
CA PHE A 3 5.94 -2.16 15.58
C PHE A 3 7.44 -1.97 15.68
N LEU A 4 8.00 -1.09 14.86
CA LEU A 4 9.42 -0.76 14.94
C LEU A 4 9.74 -0.19 16.33
N ALA A 5 10.66 -0.84 17.04
CA ALA A 5 11.09 -0.45 18.37
C ALA A 5 11.79 0.91 18.34
N ARG A 6 11.67 1.70 19.42
CA ARG A 6 12.46 2.93 19.58
C ARG A 6 13.88 2.60 20.06
N ASN A 7 14.69 2.02 19.17
CA ASN A 7 16.05 1.57 19.50
C ASN A 7 17.11 2.67 19.29
N ASP A 8 18.11 2.74 20.16
CA ASP A 8 19.22 3.70 20.06
C ASP A 8 20.05 3.54 18.78
N LEU A 9 20.08 2.34 18.19
CA LEU A 9 20.66 2.08 16.87
C LEU A 9 20.16 3.08 15.82
N TYR A 10 18.87 3.46 15.90
CA TYR A 10 18.24 4.33 14.91
C TYR A 10 18.65 5.80 14.98
N LYS A 11 19.47 6.16 15.98
CA LYS A 11 20.11 7.48 16.06
C LYS A 11 21.34 7.58 15.17
N ILE A 12 21.96 6.45 14.83
CA ILE A 12 23.19 6.38 14.02
C ILE A 12 23.00 5.67 12.67
N GLU A 13 21.99 4.80 12.56
CA GLU A 13 21.71 4.04 11.34
C GLU A 13 20.20 4.03 11.06
N LYS A 14 19.79 4.33 9.83
CA LYS A 14 18.36 4.28 9.49
C LYS A 14 17.85 2.82 9.53
N PRO A 15 16.62 2.57 9.98
CA PRO A 15 15.98 1.28 9.81
C PRO A 15 15.92 0.89 8.33
N TYR A 16 16.27 -0.35 7.99
CA TYR A 16 16.25 -0.86 6.62
C TYR A 16 15.81 -2.33 6.56
N GLY A 17 15.28 -2.71 5.40
CA GLY A 17 15.17 -4.09 4.95
C GLY A 17 15.67 -4.18 3.50
N ALA A 18 16.51 -5.16 3.20
CA ALA A 18 16.96 -5.48 1.87
C ALA A 18 15.98 -6.46 1.22
N ASP A 19 15.62 -6.17 -0.02
CA ASP A 19 14.80 -7.02 -0.89
C ASP A 19 15.65 -7.89 -1.83
N PHE A 20 16.98 -7.86 -1.65
CA PHE A 20 17.95 -8.67 -2.39
C PHE A 20 18.76 -9.56 -1.43
N PRO A 21 19.32 -10.68 -1.92
CA PRO A 21 20.17 -11.55 -1.12
C PRO A 21 21.43 -10.82 -0.64
N VAL A 22 21.76 -10.98 0.63
CA VAL A 22 22.99 -10.42 1.25
C VAL A 22 23.99 -11.52 1.64
N ASP A 23 23.71 -12.76 1.26
CA ASP A 23 24.55 -13.91 1.55
C ASP A 23 25.96 -13.72 0.99
N GLY A 24 26.98 -14.05 1.80
CA GLY A 24 28.38 -13.93 1.40
C GLY A 24 29.00 -12.54 1.59
N ILE A 25 28.22 -11.51 1.99
CA ILE A 25 28.75 -10.20 2.35
C ILE A 25 29.01 -10.16 3.87
N ARG A 26 30.28 -10.10 4.27
CA ARG A 26 30.66 -10.13 5.70
C ARG A 26 30.04 -8.96 6.46
N GLY A 27 29.21 -9.27 7.45
CA GLY A 27 28.56 -8.30 8.33
C GLY A 27 27.29 -7.67 7.76
N ALA A 28 26.85 -8.07 6.56
CA ALA A 28 25.57 -7.64 6.03
C ALA A 28 24.42 -8.40 6.72
N SER A 29 23.33 -7.69 6.98
CA SER A 29 22.05 -8.27 7.41
C SER A 29 20.99 -7.93 6.39
N ILE A 30 19.98 -8.78 6.24
CA ILE A 30 18.83 -8.48 5.38
C ILE A 30 17.97 -7.36 6.00
N THR A 31 18.13 -7.06 7.29
CA THR A 31 17.43 -5.97 7.96
C THR A 31 18.09 -5.61 9.30
N ASN A 32 17.97 -4.37 9.74
CA ASN A 32 18.25 -3.96 11.13
C ASN A 32 16.96 -3.59 11.90
N HIS A 33 15.78 -4.00 11.40
CA HIS A 33 14.51 -3.80 12.09
C HIS A 33 14.47 -4.61 13.40
N ILE A 34 14.16 -3.92 14.49
CA ILE A 34 13.91 -4.46 15.81
C ILE A 34 12.45 -4.15 16.10
N PHE A 35 11.67 -5.15 16.46
CA PHE A 35 10.23 -5.01 16.65
C PHE A 35 9.82 -5.18 18.11
N ASP A 36 8.98 -4.28 18.60
CA ASP A 36 8.25 -4.43 19.86
C ASP A 36 6.82 -4.89 19.57
N THR A 37 6.33 -5.86 20.33
CA THR A 37 4.92 -6.26 20.24
C THR A 37 4.10 -5.42 21.19
N VAL A 38 3.17 -4.63 20.65
CA VAL A 38 2.21 -3.87 21.45
C VAL A 38 0.80 -4.45 21.32
N PRO A 39 0.01 -4.44 22.41
CA PRO A 39 -1.40 -4.75 22.33
C PRO A 39 -2.12 -3.65 21.56
N ILE A 40 -3.02 -4.04 20.67
CA ILE A 40 -3.84 -3.12 19.89
C ILE A 40 -5.26 -3.67 19.80
N ASN A 41 -6.23 -2.77 19.76
CA ASN A 41 -7.62 -3.12 19.55
C ASN A 41 -7.94 -2.97 18.07
N PHE A 42 -8.48 -4.04 17.48
CA PHE A 42 -8.98 -4.01 16.12
C PHE A 42 -10.47 -3.71 16.13
N HIS A 43 -10.88 -2.74 15.32
CA HIS A 43 -12.28 -2.42 15.08
C HIS A 43 -12.64 -2.85 13.65
N ASP A 44 -13.76 -3.56 13.51
CA ASP A 44 -14.27 -3.89 12.18
C ASP A 44 -14.86 -2.64 11.52
N ALA A 45 -14.15 -2.07 10.56
CA ALA A 45 -14.58 -0.88 9.82
C ALA A 45 -15.95 -1.04 9.15
N ARG A 46 -16.37 -2.30 8.88
CA ARG A 46 -17.69 -2.62 8.27
C ARG A 46 -18.85 -2.48 9.25
N GLN A 47 -18.57 -2.41 10.56
CA GLN A 47 -19.55 -2.38 11.64
C GLN A 47 -19.58 -1.03 12.38
N LEU A 48 -18.87 -0.02 11.86
CA LEU A 48 -18.87 1.31 12.47
C LEU A 48 -20.26 1.93 12.38
N SER A 49 -20.72 2.54 13.48
CA SER A 49 -21.99 3.27 13.53
C SER A 49 -21.97 4.54 12.68
N VAL A 50 -20.78 5.13 12.51
CA VAL A 50 -20.51 6.24 11.60
C VAL A 50 -19.55 5.74 10.53
N PRO A 51 -19.93 5.72 9.24
CA PRO A 51 -19.05 5.33 8.16
C PRO A 51 -17.82 6.25 8.06
N LEU A 52 -16.68 5.68 7.64
CA LEU A 52 -15.48 6.46 7.36
C LEU A 52 -15.65 7.29 6.09
N THR A 53 -15.25 8.56 6.14
CA THR A 53 -15.27 9.50 5.01
C THR A 53 -13.85 9.95 4.67
N LEU A 54 -13.61 10.30 3.41
CA LEU A 54 -12.30 10.85 3.00
C LEU A 54 -11.99 12.16 3.73
N ASP A 55 -12.98 13.05 3.87
CA ASP A 55 -12.78 14.38 4.47
C ASP A 55 -12.44 14.30 5.97
N ASP A 56 -13.10 13.41 6.73
CA ASP A 56 -12.92 13.33 8.18
C ASP A 56 -11.84 12.32 8.59
N ASN A 57 -11.65 11.26 7.79
CA ASN A 57 -10.81 10.11 8.17
C ASN A 57 -9.64 9.85 7.22
N GLY A 58 -9.57 10.54 6.07
CA GLY A 58 -8.57 10.28 5.03
C GLY A 58 -8.75 8.95 4.29
N CYS A 59 -9.80 8.20 4.61
CA CYS A 59 -10.11 6.89 4.03
C CYS A 59 -11.63 6.65 4.05
N CYS A 60 -12.11 5.77 3.19
CA CYS A 60 -13.51 5.37 3.19
C CYS A 60 -13.64 3.90 2.78
N LEU A 61 -14.82 3.32 3.00
CA LEU A 61 -15.13 1.96 2.58
C LEU A 61 -16.23 1.95 1.52
N ILE A 62 -15.90 1.49 0.32
CA ILE A 62 -16.88 1.30 -0.76
C ILE A 62 -17.11 -0.21 -0.95
N LYS A 63 -18.33 -0.65 -0.69
CA LYS A 63 -18.76 -2.02 -0.99
C LYS A 63 -19.26 -2.09 -2.43
N ALA A 64 -18.48 -2.72 -3.31
CA ALA A 64 -18.83 -2.91 -4.71
C ALA A 64 -18.46 -4.32 -5.19
N LYS A 65 -19.04 -4.71 -6.33
CA LYS A 65 -18.75 -5.98 -7.00
C LYS A 65 -18.02 -5.69 -8.30
N THR A 66 -16.97 -6.47 -8.57
CA THR A 66 -16.21 -6.47 -9.83
C THR A 66 -16.37 -7.82 -10.53
N SER A 67 -15.94 -7.91 -11.79
CA SER A 67 -15.91 -9.15 -12.57
C SER A 67 -14.66 -10.01 -12.31
N LEU A 68 -13.64 -9.47 -11.64
CA LEU A 68 -12.40 -10.19 -11.34
C LEU A 68 -12.65 -11.40 -10.44
N ALA A 69 -12.35 -12.60 -10.94
CA ALA A 69 -12.27 -13.81 -10.14
C ALA A 69 -10.93 -13.86 -9.38
N ALA A 70 -10.88 -14.56 -8.24
CA ALA A 70 -9.70 -14.55 -7.37
C ALA A 70 -8.50 -15.28 -8.00
N GLU A 71 -8.78 -16.29 -8.81
CA GLU A 71 -7.83 -17.08 -9.59
C GLU A 71 -7.19 -16.29 -10.73
N ASP A 72 -7.90 -15.30 -11.30
CA ASP A 72 -7.43 -14.45 -12.39
C ASP A 72 -6.57 -13.28 -11.92
N ALA A 73 -6.47 -13.07 -10.59
CA ALA A 73 -5.69 -11.99 -10.01
C ALA A 73 -4.19 -12.27 -10.10
N THR A 74 -3.50 -11.45 -10.90
CA THR A 74 -2.06 -11.48 -11.20
C THR A 74 -1.42 -10.14 -10.88
N ASN A 75 -0.08 -10.07 -10.78
CA ASN A 75 0.64 -8.79 -10.63
C ASN A 75 0.91 -8.10 -11.99
N GLU A 76 0.76 -8.85 -13.09
CA GLU A 76 0.87 -8.34 -14.45
C GLU A 76 -0.47 -7.77 -14.94
N MET A 77 -0.42 -6.79 -15.83
CA MET A 77 -1.60 -6.22 -16.47
C MET A 77 -2.17 -7.18 -17.52
N SER A 78 -2.94 -8.16 -17.07
CA SER A 78 -3.72 -9.06 -17.92
C SER A 78 -5.01 -8.39 -18.43
N GLU A 79 -5.73 -9.04 -19.34
CA GLU A 79 -7.05 -8.56 -19.77
C GLU A 79 -8.04 -8.49 -18.60
N ALA A 80 -8.01 -9.48 -17.70
CA ALA A 80 -8.83 -9.49 -16.49
C ALA A 80 -8.48 -8.31 -15.56
N MET A 81 -7.20 -8.04 -15.35
CA MET A 81 -6.74 -6.90 -14.53
C MET A 81 -7.06 -5.56 -15.18
N SER A 82 -7.04 -5.47 -16.51
CA SER A 82 -7.44 -4.27 -17.25
C SER A 82 -8.93 -3.98 -17.08
N ARG A 83 -9.79 -5.00 -17.19
CA ARG A 83 -11.23 -4.87 -16.93
C ARG A 83 -11.50 -4.50 -15.48
N PHE A 84 -10.86 -5.17 -14.53
CA PHE A 84 -10.95 -4.86 -13.11
C PHE A 84 -10.60 -3.40 -12.81
N THR A 85 -9.47 -2.93 -13.36
CA THR A 85 -9.02 -1.55 -13.17
C THR A 85 -10.07 -0.55 -13.66
N LYS A 86 -10.65 -0.78 -14.85
CA LYS A 86 -11.73 0.06 -15.37
C LYS A 86 -12.96 0.06 -14.45
N GLU A 87 -13.40 -1.11 -13.99
CA GLU A 87 -14.54 -1.22 -13.09
C GLU A 87 -14.30 -0.49 -11.76
N VAL A 88 -13.10 -0.62 -11.18
CA VAL A 88 -12.71 0.11 -9.96
C VAL A 88 -12.76 1.62 -10.21
N MET A 89 -12.21 2.10 -11.32
CA MET A 89 -12.26 3.53 -11.66
C MET A 89 -13.69 4.03 -11.85
N ASP A 90 -14.56 3.25 -12.48
CA ASP A 90 -15.98 3.55 -12.65
C ASP A 90 -16.74 3.54 -11.31
N ILE A 91 -16.36 2.67 -10.37
CA ILE A 91 -16.88 2.66 -9.00
C ILE A 91 -16.46 3.93 -8.25
N VAL A 92 -15.16 4.26 -8.26
CA VAL A 92 -14.61 5.44 -7.58
C VAL A 92 -15.25 6.71 -8.13
N LYS A 93 -15.31 6.87 -9.46
CA LYS A 93 -15.91 8.05 -10.11
C LYS A 93 -17.38 8.26 -9.75
N ARG A 94 -18.16 7.19 -9.63
CA ARG A 94 -19.58 7.27 -9.23
C ARG A 94 -19.76 7.70 -7.77
N ASN A 95 -18.84 7.29 -6.89
CA ASN A 95 -18.90 7.66 -5.47
C ASN A 95 -18.30 9.05 -5.20
N PHE A 96 -17.43 9.53 -6.10
CA PHE A 96 -16.78 10.84 -5.96
C PHE A 96 -16.85 11.67 -7.25
N PRO A 97 -18.07 12.11 -7.66
CA PRO A 97 -18.26 12.86 -8.89
C PRO A 97 -17.64 14.26 -8.85
N GLN A 98 -17.22 14.76 -7.68
CA GLN A 98 -16.54 16.05 -7.53
C GLN A 98 -15.12 16.05 -8.09
N TYR A 99 -14.47 14.88 -8.20
CA TYR A 99 -13.12 14.80 -8.76
C TYR A 99 -13.19 14.82 -10.30
N VAL A 100 -12.42 15.73 -10.89
CA VAL A 100 -12.37 15.95 -12.34
C VAL A 100 -11.56 14.85 -13.04
N GLU A 101 -10.56 14.32 -12.36
CA GLU A 101 -9.63 13.34 -12.90
C GLU A 101 -9.29 12.29 -11.85
N LEU A 102 -9.19 11.05 -12.31
CA LEU A 102 -8.77 9.92 -11.51
C LEU A 102 -7.66 9.21 -12.27
N LYS A 103 -6.56 8.90 -11.58
CA LYS A 103 -5.43 8.16 -12.14
C LYS A 103 -5.22 6.89 -11.35
N PHE A 104 -5.08 5.79 -12.08
CA PHE A 104 -4.69 4.53 -11.51
C PHE A 104 -3.15 4.47 -11.47
N ALA A 105 -2.58 4.34 -10.27
CA ALA A 105 -1.13 4.35 -10.08
C ALA A 105 -0.53 2.96 -10.31
N ASP A 106 -0.95 1.99 -9.51
CA ASP A 106 -0.50 0.60 -9.57
C ASP A 106 -1.47 -0.32 -8.81
N PHE A 107 -1.13 -1.60 -8.80
CA PHE A 107 -1.76 -2.62 -7.99
C PHE A 107 -0.73 -3.67 -7.57
N GLN A 108 -1.01 -4.33 -6.45
CA GLN A 108 -0.27 -5.49 -6.01
C GLN A 108 -1.24 -6.53 -5.47
N VAL A 109 -1.14 -7.75 -5.98
CA VAL A 109 -1.94 -8.88 -5.49
C VAL A 109 -1.30 -9.42 -4.22
N ARG A 110 -2.10 -9.44 -3.15
CA ARG A 110 -1.70 -9.99 -1.85
C ARG A 110 -2.43 -11.31 -1.57
N LYS A 111 -1.69 -12.41 -1.38
CA LYS A 111 -2.23 -13.74 -1.05
C LYS A 111 -1.48 -14.33 0.13
N ARG A 112 -2.24 -14.89 1.08
CA ARG A 112 -1.68 -15.53 2.27
C ARG A 112 -0.94 -16.81 1.87
N SER A 113 0.35 -16.89 2.17
CA SER A 113 1.10 -18.14 2.11
C SER A 113 0.92 -18.94 3.41
N VAL A 114 1.28 -20.22 3.39
CA VAL A 114 1.28 -21.07 4.59
C VAL A 114 2.19 -20.56 5.70
N ALA A 115 3.17 -19.72 5.36
CA ALA A 115 4.13 -19.16 6.30
C ALA A 115 3.61 -17.89 6.99
N PHE A 116 2.51 -17.30 6.55
CA PHE A 116 1.97 -16.09 7.17
C PHE A 116 1.36 -16.37 8.56
N PRO A 117 1.57 -15.51 9.57
CA PRO A 117 2.27 -14.22 9.51
C PRO A 117 3.78 -14.30 9.80
N ASP A 118 4.28 -15.44 10.28
CA ASP A 118 5.60 -15.56 10.92
C ASP A 118 6.76 -15.89 9.96
N GLY A 119 6.45 -16.08 8.68
CA GLY A 119 7.36 -16.49 7.61
C GLY A 119 8.36 -15.43 7.15
N HIS A 120 8.93 -14.67 8.09
CA HIS A 120 9.90 -13.62 7.82
C HIS A 120 11.07 -14.17 7.01
N GLY A 121 11.39 -13.51 5.89
CA GLY A 121 12.52 -13.88 5.02
C GLY A 121 12.25 -15.05 4.06
N GLN A 122 11.07 -15.67 4.09
CA GLN A 122 10.73 -16.69 3.10
C GLN A 122 10.31 -16.05 1.77
N ARG A 123 10.88 -16.55 0.66
CA ARG A 123 10.47 -16.14 -0.68
C ARG A 123 9.07 -16.68 -0.97
N VAL A 124 8.13 -15.77 -1.23
CA VAL A 124 6.74 -16.06 -1.57
C VAL A 124 6.42 -15.50 -2.95
N GLU A 125 5.53 -16.15 -3.69
CA GLU A 125 5.12 -15.72 -5.04
C GLU A 125 4.32 -14.41 -5.00
N PHE A 126 3.41 -14.29 -4.04
CA PHE A 126 2.58 -13.09 -3.84
C PHE A 126 3.01 -12.36 -2.57
N ALA A 127 2.87 -11.03 -2.61
CA ALA A 127 3.01 -10.22 -1.41
C ALA A 127 2.05 -10.72 -0.32
N GLN A 128 2.51 -10.73 0.92
CA GLN A 128 1.65 -11.13 2.03
C GLN A 128 0.65 -10.01 2.38
N PRO A 129 -0.50 -10.35 3.00
CA PRO A 129 -1.42 -9.34 3.51
C PRO A 129 -0.70 -8.34 4.42
N ALA A 130 -1.00 -7.05 4.26
CA ALA A 130 -0.45 -6.02 5.13
C ALA A 130 -1.01 -6.20 6.55
N ALA A 131 -0.13 -6.52 7.50
CA ALA A 131 -0.51 -6.72 8.90
C ALA A 131 -0.52 -5.40 9.69
N VAL A 132 0.02 -4.32 9.13
CA VAL A 132 0.12 -2.99 9.74
C VAL A 132 -0.33 -1.94 8.72
N PRO A 133 -0.99 -0.85 9.17
CA PRO A 133 -1.12 0.34 8.35
C PRO A 133 0.28 0.82 7.93
N HIS A 134 0.44 1.13 6.65
CA HIS A 134 1.68 1.66 6.09
C HIS A 134 1.34 2.77 5.10
N THR A 135 2.33 3.62 4.84
CA THR A 135 2.27 4.63 3.80
C THR A 135 3.33 4.28 2.77
N ASP A 136 2.92 4.11 1.52
CA ASP A 136 3.81 3.73 0.44
C ASP A 136 4.73 4.89 0.02
N PHE A 137 4.28 6.13 0.22
CA PHE A 137 4.99 7.32 -0.24
C PHE A 137 5.14 8.39 0.85
N SER A 138 6.37 8.86 1.07
CA SER A 138 6.58 10.19 1.66
C SER A 138 6.04 11.27 0.71
N VAL A 139 5.82 12.50 1.18
CA VAL A 139 5.37 13.62 0.32
C VAL A 139 6.24 13.79 -0.93
N VAL A 140 7.57 13.74 -0.74
CA VAL A 140 8.52 13.83 -1.87
C VAL A 140 8.47 12.59 -2.75
N GLY A 141 8.33 11.40 -2.15
CA GLY A 141 8.17 10.16 -2.90
C GLY A 141 6.90 10.15 -3.77
N ALA A 142 5.81 10.72 -3.26
CA ALA A 142 4.56 10.80 -3.98
C ALA A 142 4.64 11.76 -5.17
N LEU A 143 5.30 12.92 -5.03
CA LEU A 143 5.55 13.81 -6.16
C LEU A 143 6.38 13.13 -7.27
N ARG A 144 7.38 12.33 -6.89
CA ARG A 144 8.15 11.54 -7.88
C ARG A 144 7.26 10.51 -8.58
N ARG A 145 6.41 9.82 -7.83
CA ARG A 145 5.47 8.85 -8.40
C ARG A 145 4.46 9.52 -9.33
N MET A 146 3.99 10.72 -8.99
CA MET A 146 3.10 11.50 -9.84
C MET A 146 3.76 11.91 -11.16
N ALA A 147 5.05 12.22 -11.17
CA ALA A 147 5.79 12.51 -12.41
C ALA A 147 5.89 11.30 -13.35
N GLU A 148 5.90 10.08 -12.80
CA GLU A 148 5.85 8.86 -13.60
C GLU A 148 4.45 8.61 -14.18
N ILE A 149 3.39 8.93 -13.43
CA ILE A 149 2.00 8.73 -13.83
C ILE A 149 1.53 9.81 -14.83
N LEU A 150 2.02 11.04 -14.66
CA LEU A 150 1.66 12.23 -15.43
C LEU A 150 2.92 12.91 -16.00
N PRO A 151 3.65 12.26 -16.93
CA PRO A 151 4.91 12.78 -17.42
C PRO A 151 4.71 14.08 -18.21
N GLY A 152 5.41 15.14 -17.80
CA GLY A 152 5.32 16.45 -18.45
C GLY A 152 4.14 17.31 -17.97
N GLU A 153 3.40 16.86 -16.96
CA GLU A 153 2.29 17.61 -16.35
C GLU A 153 2.61 18.05 -14.91
N GLU A 154 3.89 18.13 -14.55
CA GLU A 154 4.38 18.50 -13.21
C GLU A 154 3.75 19.81 -12.70
N ASP A 155 3.68 20.82 -13.57
CA ASP A 155 3.11 22.13 -13.25
C ASP A 155 1.63 22.06 -12.86
N GLN A 156 0.93 20.98 -13.22
CA GLN A 156 -0.47 20.79 -12.85
C GLN A 156 -0.66 20.34 -11.40
N TYR A 157 0.35 19.75 -10.75
CA TYR A 157 0.20 19.20 -9.39
C TYR A 157 1.26 19.66 -8.39
N VAL A 158 2.47 20.04 -8.79
CA VAL A 158 3.57 20.41 -7.85
C VAL A 158 3.22 21.59 -6.95
N HIS A 159 2.35 22.49 -7.41
CA HIS A 159 1.91 23.68 -6.67
C HIS A 159 0.44 23.63 -6.24
N ARG A 160 -0.21 22.47 -6.36
CA ARG A 160 -1.60 22.30 -5.98
C ARG A 160 -1.73 21.52 -4.68
N GLU A 161 -2.83 21.75 -3.99
CA GLU A 161 -3.31 20.83 -2.97
C GLU A 161 -3.97 19.66 -3.71
N PHE A 162 -3.49 18.45 -3.43
CA PHE A 162 -4.09 17.22 -3.88
C PHE A 162 -4.06 16.21 -2.74
N ASP A 163 -5.16 15.48 -2.59
CA ASP A 163 -5.24 14.43 -1.58
C ASP A 163 -4.58 13.16 -2.12
N LEU A 164 -3.45 12.80 -1.49
CA LEU A 164 -2.97 11.44 -1.56
C LEU A 164 -3.76 10.64 -0.54
N ILE A 165 -4.77 9.92 -1.03
CA ILE A 165 -5.54 8.99 -0.21
C ILE A 165 -4.55 7.93 0.29
N LYS A 166 -4.46 7.81 1.62
CA LYS A 166 -3.55 6.89 2.33
C LYS A 166 -4.27 5.60 2.70
#